data_AF-A0A1L3I695-F1
#
_entry.id   AF-A0A1L3I695-F1
#
_cell.length_a   1.000
_cell.length_b   1.000
_cell.length_c   1.000
_cell.angle_alpha   90.00
_cell.angle_beta   90.00
_cell.angle_gamma   90.00
#
_symmetry.space_group_name_H-M   'P 1'
#
loop_
_entity.id
_entity.type
_entity.pdbx_description
1 polymer ?
#
loop_
_entity_poly.entity_id
_entity_poly.type
_entity_poly.pdbx_seq_one_letter_code
_entity_poly.pdbx_strand_id
1 'polypeptide(L)'
;MTFSPYVLGTGIAGWNFLDRTRDQQQKIFDKSPILDRAVKDFSQKIESIETADQLLDNYNVLKVALGAFGLEEDIGNRAFIKKVLESDLSEPTSFANRLNDSRYLGMAQTFGFGSEDGPQLPSASAEKPYADVTSAEDLLSKPTLLNQALNEFGLQKYAGNEFFLMRVLESDLTDQDSFVNRLSDTRLADFASQFKFNQPPEYTSSMEALVGEFKALNDGEGPANADELLGNDDLLNAMIESFDLTYTNPIFLKRMLESNPYDAASPVNQQEDPRYLAMSRAFGFGVPDIDGFSTPEELFEHSELLEEALDQFNVSNPGEDYLRQVLESDLSDPNSFVNQPSNLAYYDFAEAFQNEWPTAPSKMKVLADEVDGKLAGYENPRQYVFDFDAFEAGLDVFNINERALDFNVMIRAFESDLSSEISYANLHRDPKLKAMASAFAFNPGGSDRTYPPGFAEEIAGLYKDQNFEIAIGESDPNMRLALAFERELQSIADAGGSEDAHWFGIIGSPPLKSFFETALGLPSSFGQLSVDRQVTEMKDRAFASFGTTHPADLLEADKLDEFRNRFLLLSELNSDLTATGFSDPIFALF
;
A
#
# COMPACT_ATOMS: atom_id res chain seq x y z
N MET A 1 14.25 -8.22 -42.67
CA MET A 1 13.24 -9.28 -42.71
C MET A 1 12.99 -9.68 -41.26
N THR A 2 11.74 -9.63 -40.81
CA THR A 2 11.36 -10.07 -39.47
C THR A 2 11.38 -11.60 -39.46
N PHE A 3 12.02 -12.21 -38.45
CA PHE A 3 11.98 -13.65 -38.26
C PHE A 3 10.63 -14.03 -37.67
N SER A 4 9.99 -15.07 -38.21
CA SER A 4 8.78 -15.68 -37.66
C SER A 4 9.13 -17.07 -37.14
N PRO A 5 8.92 -17.37 -35.86
CA PRO A 5 9.02 -18.71 -35.32
C PRO A 5 8.14 -19.68 -36.11
N TYR A 6 8.57 -20.93 -36.20
CA TYR A 6 7.84 -21.95 -36.92
C TYR A 6 7.98 -23.31 -36.25
N VAL A 7 6.99 -24.16 -36.51
CA VAL A 7 6.97 -25.57 -36.13
C VAL A 7 6.90 -26.44 -37.40
N LEU A 8 7.56 -27.59 -37.39
CA LEU A 8 7.48 -28.57 -38.48
C LEU A 8 6.79 -29.84 -38.00
N GLY A 9 5.65 -30.15 -38.62
CA GLY A 9 4.77 -31.24 -38.20
C GLY A 9 3.75 -30.80 -37.15
N THR A 10 2.93 -31.75 -36.70
CA THR A 10 1.86 -31.59 -35.71
C THR A 10 2.09 -32.48 -34.50
N GLY A 11 1.31 -32.28 -33.44
CA GLY A 11 1.30 -33.16 -32.27
C GLY A 11 2.68 -33.35 -31.64
N ILE A 12 3.00 -34.58 -31.25
CA ILE A 12 4.26 -34.92 -30.57
C ILE A 12 5.48 -34.70 -31.50
N ALA A 13 5.34 -34.90 -32.80
CA ALA A 13 6.44 -34.68 -33.75
C ALA A 13 6.78 -33.19 -33.87
N GLY A 14 5.76 -32.33 -33.96
CA GLY A 14 5.90 -30.88 -33.93
C GLY A 14 6.53 -30.38 -32.63
N TRP A 15 6.05 -30.90 -31.49
CA TRP A 15 6.62 -30.58 -30.18
C TRP A 15 8.11 -30.93 -30.08
N ASN A 16 8.52 -32.14 -30.46
CA ASN A 16 9.92 -32.54 -30.42
C ASN A 16 10.83 -31.68 -31.32
N PHE A 17 10.30 -31.20 -32.45
CA PHE A 17 11.02 -30.26 -33.29
C PHE A 17 11.17 -28.90 -32.58
N LEU A 18 10.08 -28.40 -32.01
CA LEU A 18 10.03 -27.13 -31.34
C LEU A 18 10.93 -27.12 -30.10
N ASP A 19 10.80 -28.11 -29.23
CA ASP A 19 11.63 -28.30 -28.02
C ASP A 19 13.13 -28.21 -28.33
N ARG A 20 13.59 -28.89 -29.40
CA ARG A 20 15.00 -28.86 -29.83
C ARG A 20 15.45 -27.54 -30.45
N THR A 21 14.53 -26.74 -30.99
CA THR A 21 14.85 -25.53 -31.76
C THR A 21 14.46 -24.24 -31.05
N ARG A 22 13.64 -24.32 -29.98
CA ARG A 22 13.01 -23.21 -29.27
C ARG A 22 14.03 -22.16 -28.89
N ASP A 23 15.06 -22.53 -28.15
CA ASP A 23 16.10 -21.61 -27.68
C ASP A 23 16.74 -20.80 -28.81
N GLN A 24 17.00 -21.46 -29.95
CA GLN A 24 17.60 -20.79 -31.10
C GLN A 24 16.59 -19.87 -31.80
N GLN A 25 15.35 -20.33 -31.98
CA GLN A 25 14.29 -19.53 -32.59
C GLN A 25 13.95 -18.30 -31.73
N GLN A 26 13.80 -18.48 -30.42
CA GLN A 26 13.54 -17.41 -29.44
C GLN A 26 14.65 -16.34 -29.49
N LYS A 27 15.93 -16.75 -29.42
CA LYS A 27 17.07 -15.82 -29.49
C LYS A 27 17.11 -14.96 -30.76
N ILE A 28 16.56 -15.47 -31.87
CA ILE A 28 16.46 -14.73 -33.13
C ILE A 28 15.21 -13.83 -33.11
N PHE A 29 14.09 -14.36 -32.61
CA PHE A 29 12.81 -13.66 -32.50
C PHE A 29 12.87 -12.45 -31.56
N ASP A 30 13.52 -12.59 -30.42
CA ASP A 30 13.74 -11.52 -29.42
C ASP A 30 14.52 -10.33 -29.99
N LYS A 31 15.33 -10.57 -31.03
CA LYS A 31 16.08 -9.53 -31.75
C LYS A 31 15.26 -8.86 -32.85
N SER A 32 13.97 -9.18 -32.97
CA SER A 32 13.10 -8.50 -33.91
C SER A 32 12.97 -7.01 -33.53
N PRO A 33 13.05 -6.08 -34.49
CA PRO A 33 13.01 -4.64 -34.17
C PRO A 33 11.75 -4.16 -33.46
N ILE A 34 10.64 -4.92 -33.58
CA ILE A 34 9.36 -4.59 -32.97
C ILE A 34 9.38 -4.95 -31.48
N LEU A 35 9.79 -6.18 -31.13
CA LEU A 35 9.88 -6.63 -29.74
C LEU A 35 10.98 -5.90 -28.98
N ASP A 36 12.16 -5.74 -29.60
CA ASP A 36 13.30 -5.04 -28.98
C ASP A 36 12.93 -3.59 -28.62
N ARG A 37 12.19 -2.90 -29.50
CA ARG A 37 11.70 -1.55 -29.22
C ARG A 37 10.66 -1.53 -28.10
N ALA A 38 9.66 -2.41 -28.14
CA ALA A 38 8.62 -2.45 -27.11
C ALA A 38 9.21 -2.71 -25.72
N VAL A 39 10.13 -3.67 -25.62
CA VAL A 39 10.83 -4.02 -24.38
C VAL A 39 11.70 -2.87 -23.90
N LYS A 40 12.48 -2.23 -24.79
CA LYS A 40 13.29 -1.08 -24.42
C LYS A 40 12.44 0.09 -23.94
N ASP A 41 11.34 0.40 -24.63
CA ASP A 41 10.43 1.46 -24.26
C ASP A 41 9.75 1.18 -22.91
N PHE A 42 9.46 -0.09 -22.62
CA PHE A 42 8.95 -0.53 -21.32
C PHE A 42 9.99 -0.35 -20.22
N SER A 43 11.19 -0.94 -20.35
CA SER A 43 12.24 -0.87 -19.32
C SER A 43 12.66 0.55 -18.99
N GLN A 44 12.65 1.47 -19.97
CA GLN A 44 13.01 2.87 -19.74
C GLN A 44 11.95 3.69 -19.01
N LYS A 45 10.69 3.22 -18.99
CA LYS A 45 9.57 4.01 -18.48
C LYS A 45 8.89 3.38 -17.28
N ILE A 46 8.97 2.07 -17.12
CA ILE A 46 8.26 1.37 -16.05
C ILE A 46 8.70 1.85 -14.67
N GLU A 47 9.99 2.14 -14.49
CA GLU A 47 10.54 2.67 -13.23
C GLU A 47 9.95 4.03 -12.83
N SER A 48 9.36 4.78 -13.77
CA SER A 48 8.71 6.07 -13.49
C SER A 48 7.18 5.97 -13.39
N ILE A 49 6.62 4.75 -13.35
CA ILE A 49 5.17 4.54 -13.23
C ILE A 49 4.85 4.25 -11.77
N GLU A 50 4.20 5.18 -11.11
CA GLU A 50 3.85 5.12 -9.69
C GLU A 50 2.40 4.66 -9.47
N THR A 51 1.51 4.95 -10.43
CA THR A 51 0.08 4.68 -10.28
C THR A 51 -0.51 3.84 -11.42
N ALA A 52 -1.65 3.19 -11.15
CA ALA A 52 -2.40 2.46 -12.16
C ALA A 52 -2.85 3.37 -13.31
N ASP A 53 -3.22 4.61 -13.03
CA ASP A 53 -3.56 5.61 -14.06
C ASP A 53 -2.36 5.93 -14.96
N GLN A 54 -1.17 6.14 -14.39
CA GLN A 54 0.05 6.39 -15.18
C GLN A 54 0.39 5.18 -16.08
N LEU A 55 0.23 3.95 -15.58
CA LEU A 55 0.39 2.74 -16.39
C LEU A 55 -0.59 2.73 -17.56
N LEU A 56 -1.88 3.00 -17.27
CA LEU A 56 -2.94 2.98 -18.26
C LEU A 56 -2.75 4.07 -19.33
N ASP A 57 -2.26 5.25 -18.97
CA ASP A 57 -2.02 6.36 -19.88
C ASP A 57 -0.86 6.10 -20.85
N ASN A 58 0.04 5.19 -20.50
CA ASN A 58 1.17 4.83 -21.34
C ASN A 58 0.90 3.56 -22.16
N TYR A 59 0.23 3.71 -23.31
CA TYR A 59 -0.22 2.59 -24.16
C TYR A 59 0.86 1.53 -24.44
N ASN A 60 2.10 1.95 -24.74
CA ASN A 60 3.18 1.01 -25.05
C ASN A 60 3.63 0.22 -23.81
N VAL A 61 3.65 0.86 -22.64
CA VAL A 61 4.01 0.21 -21.37
C VAL A 61 2.88 -0.72 -20.93
N LEU A 62 1.63 -0.25 -20.99
CA LEU A 62 0.44 -1.06 -20.73
C LEU A 62 0.37 -2.29 -21.62
N LYS A 63 0.70 -2.16 -22.91
CA LYS A 63 0.73 -3.29 -23.85
C LYS A 63 1.70 -4.38 -23.41
N VAL A 64 2.91 -4.00 -22.99
CA VAL A 64 3.92 -4.95 -22.51
C VAL A 64 3.48 -5.57 -21.19
N ALA A 65 2.97 -4.76 -20.26
CA ALA A 65 2.42 -5.22 -18.99
C ALA A 65 1.31 -6.26 -19.19
N LEU A 66 0.24 -5.92 -19.91
CA LEU A 66 -0.86 -6.85 -20.19
C LEU A 66 -0.38 -8.07 -20.98
N GLY A 67 0.50 -7.87 -21.95
CA GLY A 67 1.04 -8.96 -22.77
C GLY A 67 1.83 -9.97 -21.95
N ALA A 68 2.60 -9.54 -20.94
CA ALA A 68 3.34 -10.43 -20.05
C ALA A 68 2.43 -11.40 -19.27
N PHE A 69 1.19 -10.99 -18.99
CA PHE A 69 0.18 -11.82 -18.33
C PHE A 69 -0.83 -12.46 -19.32
N GLY A 70 -0.61 -12.31 -20.63
CA GLY A 70 -1.53 -12.82 -21.66
C GLY A 70 -2.89 -12.11 -21.72
N LEU A 71 -2.97 -10.88 -21.24
CA LEU A 71 -4.17 -10.04 -21.14
C LEU A 71 -4.24 -8.95 -22.23
N GLU A 72 -3.44 -9.07 -23.31
CA GLU A 72 -3.32 -8.04 -24.36
C GLU A 72 -4.68 -7.70 -25.03
N GLU A 73 -5.60 -8.66 -25.11
CA GLU A 73 -6.94 -8.45 -25.69
C GLU A 73 -7.77 -7.42 -24.91
N ASP A 74 -7.48 -7.22 -23.62
CA ASP A 74 -8.18 -6.29 -22.73
C ASP A 74 -7.58 -4.89 -22.72
N ILE A 75 -6.65 -4.57 -23.62
CA ILE A 75 -6.02 -3.24 -23.67
C ILE A 75 -7.06 -2.10 -23.87
N GLY A 76 -8.22 -2.41 -24.45
CA GLY A 76 -9.36 -1.48 -24.57
C GLY A 76 -10.22 -1.34 -23.30
N ASN A 77 -10.16 -2.29 -22.37
CA ASN A 77 -11.00 -2.38 -21.18
C ASN A 77 -10.42 -1.58 -20.00
N ARG A 78 -10.01 -0.33 -20.24
CA ARG A 78 -9.24 0.50 -19.29
C ARG A 78 -9.84 0.58 -17.89
N ALA A 79 -11.16 0.81 -17.78
CA ALA A 79 -11.83 0.92 -16.47
C ALA A 79 -11.82 -0.40 -15.67
N PHE A 80 -11.88 -1.53 -16.37
CA PHE A 80 -11.79 -2.85 -15.74
C PHE A 80 -10.36 -3.09 -15.26
N ILE A 81 -9.35 -2.88 -16.12
CA ILE A 81 -7.94 -3.05 -15.77
C ILE A 81 -7.53 -2.11 -14.63
N LYS A 82 -8.02 -0.86 -14.63
CA LYS A 82 -7.84 0.07 -13.51
C LYS A 82 -8.32 -0.54 -12.20
N LYS A 83 -9.56 -1.02 -12.17
CA LYS A 83 -10.16 -1.62 -10.99
C LYS A 83 -9.43 -2.88 -10.51
N VAL A 84 -8.86 -3.66 -11.44
CA VAL A 84 -7.99 -4.80 -11.11
C VAL A 84 -6.73 -4.33 -10.40
N LEU A 85 -6.01 -3.37 -10.98
CA LEU A 85 -4.73 -2.90 -10.47
C LEU A 85 -4.84 -2.15 -9.13
N GLU A 86 -5.94 -1.43 -8.91
CA GLU A 86 -6.25 -0.70 -7.68
C GLU A 86 -6.91 -1.57 -6.59
N SER A 87 -7.08 -2.88 -6.83
CA SER A 87 -7.66 -3.76 -5.81
C SER A 87 -6.70 -3.93 -4.63
N ASP A 88 -7.21 -3.74 -3.42
CA ASP A 88 -6.53 -4.15 -2.19
C ASP A 88 -6.51 -5.68 -2.11
N LEU A 89 -5.33 -6.28 -2.21
CA LEU A 89 -5.19 -7.73 -2.27
C LEU A 89 -5.17 -8.39 -0.89
N SER A 90 -4.99 -7.60 0.18
CA SER A 90 -5.11 -8.10 1.56
C SER A 90 -6.55 -8.49 1.90
N GLU A 91 -7.51 -7.81 1.28
CA GLU A 91 -8.94 -8.07 1.43
C GLU A 91 -9.39 -9.26 0.58
N PRO A 92 -9.82 -10.40 1.17
CA PRO A 92 -10.26 -11.58 0.41
C PRO A 92 -11.46 -11.31 -0.50
N THR A 93 -12.15 -10.21 -0.26
CA THR A 93 -13.36 -9.78 -0.99
C THR A 93 -13.11 -8.75 -2.07
N SER A 94 -11.86 -8.36 -2.29
CA SER A 94 -11.50 -7.37 -3.30
C SER A 94 -11.81 -7.81 -4.73
N PHE A 95 -11.82 -6.85 -5.65
CA PHE A 95 -12.27 -7.11 -7.02
C PHE A 95 -11.37 -8.12 -7.72
N ALA A 96 -10.03 -7.94 -7.66
CA ALA A 96 -9.08 -8.89 -8.24
C ALA A 96 -9.17 -10.30 -7.64
N ASN A 97 -9.31 -10.42 -6.31
CA ASN A 97 -9.44 -11.71 -5.60
C ASN A 97 -10.71 -12.50 -5.99
N ARG A 98 -11.73 -11.81 -6.50
CA ARG A 98 -13.00 -12.42 -6.94
C ARG A 98 -13.06 -12.73 -8.42
N LEU A 99 -12.04 -12.37 -9.21
CA LEU A 99 -12.03 -12.69 -10.62
C LEU A 99 -11.79 -14.18 -10.83
N ASN A 100 -12.55 -14.75 -11.76
CA ASN A 100 -12.37 -16.17 -12.11
C ASN A 100 -11.03 -16.39 -12.84
N ASP A 101 -10.58 -15.41 -13.60
CA ASP A 101 -9.32 -15.50 -14.36
C ASP A 101 -8.16 -15.01 -13.49
N SER A 102 -7.32 -15.94 -13.03
CA SER A 102 -6.21 -15.68 -12.11
C SER A 102 -5.12 -14.79 -12.70
N ARG A 103 -5.08 -14.61 -14.03
CA ARG A 103 -4.08 -13.75 -14.69
C ARG A 103 -4.22 -12.29 -14.28
N TYR A 104 -5.44 -11.83 -14.02
CA TYR A 104 -5.67 -10.48 -13.49
C TYR A 104 -5.18 -10.34 -12.06
N LEU A 105 -5.34 -11.38 -11.23
CA LEU A 105 -4.81 -11.41 -9.87
C LEU A 105 -3.28 -11.39 -9.90
N GLY A 106 -2.64 -12.24 -10.70
CA GLY A 106 -1.19 -12.24 -10.85
C GLY A 106 -0.63 -10.90 -11.34
N MET A 107 -1.33 -10.23 -12.26
CA MET A 107 -0.99 -8.87 -12.67
C MET A 107 -1.15 -7.86 -11.53
N ALA A 108 -2.28 -7.91 -10.80
CA ALA A 108 -2.52 -7.02 -9.67
C ALA A 108 -1.48 -7.21 -8.56
N GLN A 109 -1.08 -8.45 -8.27
CA GLN A 109 -0.03 -8.78 -7.28
C GLN A 109 1.33 -8.27 -7.72
N THR A 110 1.72 -8.59 -8.96
CA THR A 110 3.05 -8.23 -9.49
C THR A 110 3.24 -6.72 -9.52
N PHE A 111 2.24 -6.00 -10.02
CA PHE A 111 2.33 -4.54 -10.00
C PHE A 111 2.04 -4.01 -8.60
N GLY A 112 1.08 -4.51 -7.84
CA GLY A 112 0.85 -4.05 -6.46
C GLY A 112 0.57 -2.54 -6.37
N PHE A 113 -0.27 -1.98 -7.26
CA PHE A 113 -0.68 -0.57 -7.14
C PHE A 113 -1.66 -0.34 -5.97
N GLY A 114 -2.41 -1.37 -5.59
CA GLY A 114 -3.28 -1.37 -4.41
C GLY A 114 -2.71 -2.15 -3.21
N SER A 115 -1.39 -2.40 -3.17
CA SER A 115 -0.73 -3.15 -2.09
C SER A 115 0.32 -2.28 -1.41
N GLU A 116 0.39 -2.36 -0.07
CA GLU A 116 1.45 -1.74 0.74
C GLU A 116 2.84 -2.31 0.43
N ASP A 117 2.92 -3.59 0.04
CA ASP A 117 4.18 -4.24 -0.32
C ASP A 117 4.75 -3.73 -1.68
N GLY A 118 3.98 -2.94 -2.44
CA GLY A 118 4.39 -2.37 -3.72
C GLY A 118 4.61 -3.42 -4.85
N PRO A 119 5.37 -3.07 -5.90
CA PRO A 119 5.64 -4.00 -7.00
C PRO A 119 6.54 -5.16 -6.55
N GLN A 120 6.16 -6.37 -6.94
CA GLN A 120 6.89 -7.60 -6.62
C GLN A 120 7.31 -8.30 -7.90
N LEU A 121 8.39 -9.08 -7.85
CA LEU A 121 8.72 -9.97 -8.97
C LEU A 121 7.61 -11.02 -9.13
N PRO A 122 7.18 -11.37 -10.35
CA PRO A 122 6.23 -12.45 -10.58
C PRO A 122 6.56 -13.73 -9.82
N SER A 123 7.84 -14.11 -9.73
CA SER A 123 8.32 -15.28 -8.98
C SER A 123 8.35 -15.13 -7.45
N ALA A 124 8.19 -13.91 -6.93
CA ALA A 124 8.18 -13.61 -5.50
C ALA A 124 6.76 -13.67 -4.89
N SER A 125 5.72 -13.74 -5.73
CA SER A 125 4.30 -13.77 -5.34
C SER A 125 3.83 -15.09 -4.71
N ALA A 126 4.72 -16.04 -4.45
CA ALA A 126 4.39 -17.29 -3.78
C ALA A 126 3.98 -17.00 -2.33
N GLU A 127 2.74 -17.37 -1.95
CA GLU A 127 2.15 -17.18 -0.62
C GLU A 127 3.17 -17.40 0.52
N LYS A 128 3.31 -16.36 1.36
CA LYS A 128 4.22 -16.27 2.51
C LYS A 128 4.03 -17.48 3.45
N PRO A 129 4.93 -18.48 3.48
CA PRO A 129 4.85 -19.62 4.41
C PRO A 129 4.98 -19.24 5.90
N TYR A 130 5.17 -17.95 6.18
CA TYR A 130 5.55 -17.39 7.47
C TYR A 130 4.52 -16.43 8.05
N ALA A 131 3.30 -16.34 7.50
CA ALA A 131 2.26 -15.42 7.96
C ALA A 131 1.92 -15.54 9.46
N ASP A 132 2.06 -16.74 10.04
CA ASP A 132 1.82 -17.01 11.47
C ASP A 132 3.06 -16.78 12.36
N VAL A 133 4.12 -16.16 11.84
CA VAL A 133 5.35 -15.88 12.58
C VAL A 133 5.35 -14.43 13.04
N THR A 134 5.21 -14.22 14.34
CA THR A 134 5.02 -12.86 14.91
C THR A 134 6.28 -12.26 15.52
N SER A 135 7.34 -13.05 15.71
CA SER A 135 8.62 -12.57 16.23
C SER A 135 9.79 -13.46 15.81
N ALA A 136 11.02 -12.94 15.98
CA ALA A 136 12.25 -13.70 15.76
C ALA A 136 12.29 -14.94 16.66
N GLU A 137 11.82 -14.82 17.91
CA GLU A 137 11.76 -15.89 18.89
C GLU A 137 10.74 -16.97 18.48
N ASP A 138 9.59 -16.56 17.93
CA ASP A 138 8.59 -17.49 17.41
C ASP A 138 9.13 -18.28 16.21
N LEU A 139 9.84 -17.63 15.27
CA LEU A 139 10.50 -18.31 14.15
C LEU A 139 11.53 -19.33 14.62
N LEU A 140 12.39 -18.93 15.56
CA LEU A 140 13.45 -19.79 16.11
C LEU A 140 12.86 -20.97 16.89
N SER A 141 11.68 -20.81 17.48
CA SER A 141 10.95 -21.88 18.18
C SER A 141 10.34 -22.93 17.24
N LYS A 142 10.32 -22.67 15.92
CA LYS A 142 9.72 -23.51 14.86
C LYS A 142 10.80 -24.05 13.90
N PRO A 143 11.55 -25.12 14.26
CA PRO A 143 12.75 -25.55 13.51
C PRO A 143 12.48 -25.94 12.06
N THR A 144 11.31 -26.51 11.75
CA THR A 144 10.95 -26.88 10.39
C THR A 144 10.78 -25.65 9.51
N LEU A 145 10.08 -24.63 10.03
CA LEU A 145 9.83 -23.36 9.32
C LEU A 145 11.11 -22.54 9.21
N LEU A 146 11.93 -22.49 10.27
CA LEU A 146 13.23 -21.85 10.21
C LEU A 146 14.13 -22.48 9.14
N ASN A 147 14.18 -23.82 9.06
CA ASN A 147 15.00 -24.50 8.05
C ASN A 147 14.47 -24.27 6.64
N GLN A 148 13.15 -24.16 6.46
CA GLN A 148 12.54 -23.81 5.19
C GLN A 148 12.93 -22.39 4.77
N ALA A 149 12.79 -21.40 5.67
CA ALA A 149 13.17 -20.02 5.43
C ALA A 149 14.67 -19.88 5.11
N LEU A 150 15.53 -20.54 5.88
CA LEU A 150 16.96 -20.52 5.60
C LEU A 150 17.31 -21.23 4.28
N ASN A 151 16.51 -22.20 3.83
CA ASN A 151 16.74 -22.90 2.58
C ASN A 151 16.47 -22.01 1.36
N GLU A 152 15.39 -21.22 1.41
CA GLU A 152 15.00 -20.27 0.35
C GLU A 152 16.12 -19.26 0.05
N PHE A 153 16.84 -18.80 1.06
CA PHE A 153 17.93 -17.82 0.93
C PHE A 153 19.33 -18.46 0.81
N GLY A 154 19.43 -19.79 0.81
CA GLY A 154 20.73 -20.49 0.81
C GLY A 154 21.58 -20.22 2.06
N LEU A 155 20.90 -20.08 3.21
CA LEU A 155 21.44 -19.72 4.53
C LEU A 155 21.47 -20.91 5.50
N GLN A 156 21.32 -22.14 5.02
CA GLN A 156 21.27 -23.36 5.84
C GLN A 156 22.48 -23.52 6.77
N LYS A 157 23.63 -22.94 6.39
CA LYS A 157 24.85 -22.92 7.21
C LYS A 157 24.67 -22.20 8.58
N TYR A 158 23.65 -21.36 8.72
CA TYR A 158 23.35 -20.59 9.93
C TYR A 158 22.32 -21.27 10.85
N ALA A 159 21.68 -22.37 10.43
CA ALA A 159 20.56 -23.00 11.13
C ALA A 159 20.86 -23.38 12.60
N GLY A 160 22.12 -23.66 12.95
CA GLY A 160 22.53 -23.97 14.32
C GLY A 160 22.97 -22.77 15.17
N ASN A 161 22.82 -21.54 14.68
CA ASN A 161 23.31 -20.33 15.33
C ASN A 161 22.15 -19.40 15.70
N GLU A 162 21.33 -19.84 16.66
CA GLU A 162 20.11 -19.15 17.10
C GLU A 162 20.38 -17.70 17.50
N PHE A 163 21.42 -17.43 18.30
CA PHE A 163 21.76 -16.08 18.74
C PHE A 163 22.13 -15.14 17.58
N PHE A 164 22.85 -15.66 16.58
CA PHE A 164 23.19 -14.88 15.40
C PHE A 164 21.96 -14.57 14.55
N LEU A 165 21.10 -15.57 14.33
CA LEU A 165 19.86 -15.41 13.58
C LEU A 165 18.91 -14.45 14.28
N MET A 166 18.81 -14.50 15.61
CA MET A 166 18.02 -13.55 16.39
C MET A 166 18.51 -12.12 16.17
N ARG A 167 19.82 -11.87 16.27
CA ARG A 167 20.40 -10.54 15.99
C ARG A 167 20.21 -10.07 14.55
N VAL A 168 20.19 -10.98 13.57
CA VAL A 168 19.90 -10.65 12.17
C VAL A 168 18.45 -10.22 12.02
N LEU A 169 17.52 -11.01 12.58
CA LEU A 169 16.07 -10.82 12.49
C LEU A 169 15.58 -9.59 13.28
N GLU A 170 16.28 -9.20 14.34
CA GLU A 170 16.00 -8.01 15.16
C GLU A 170 16.81 -6.77 14.71
N SER A 171 17.55 -6.83 13.59
CA SER A 171 18.25 -5.63 13.11
C SER A 171 17.29 -4.64 12.47
N ASP A 172 17.45 -3.35 12.76
CA ASP A 172 16.83 -2.28 11.99
C ASP A 172 17.41 -2.28 10.57
N LEU A 173 16.56 -2.50 9.56
CA LEU A 173 16.99 -2.58 8.17
C LEU A 173 17.23 -1.21 7.55
N THR A 174 16.69 -0.15 8.14
CA THR A 174 16.79 1.23 7.66
C THR A 174 18.09 1.90 8.13
N ASP A 175 18.60 1.51 9.28
CA ASP A 175 19.91 1.96 9.78
C ASP A 175 21.07 1.29 9.02
N GLN A 176 21.84 2.07 8.25
CA GLN A 176 23.04 1.59 7.53
C GLN A 176 24.11 1.01 8.47
N ASP A 177 24.10 1.40 9.74
CA ASP A 177 25.01 0.96 10.78
C ASP A 177 24.49 -0.24 11.58
N SER A 178 23.32 -0.79 11.22
CA SER A 178 22.73 -1.93 11.90
C SER A 178 23.56 -3.21 11.76
N PHE A 179 23.31 -4.17 12.65
CA PHE A 179 24.09 -5.39 12.71
C PHE A 179 24.05 -6.16 11.38
N VAL A 180 22.88 -6.30 10.76
CA VAL A 180 22.72 -7.02 9.49
C VAL A 180 23.33 -6.27 8.30
N ASN A 181 23.20 -4.93 8.24
CA ASN A 181 23.72 -4.10 7.15
C ASN A 181 25.25 -4.03 7.12
N ARG A 182 25.91 -4.35 8.24
CA ARG A 182 27.38 -4.48 8.33
C ARG A 182 27.90 -5.87 7.92
N LEU A 183 27.02 -6.86 7.70
CA LEU A 183 27.45 -8.21 7.34
C LEU A 183 27.81 -8.31 5.85
N SER A 184 28.77 -9.18 5.54
CA SER A 184 29.26 -9.38 4.17
C SER A 184 28.34 -10.27 3.33
N ASP A 185 27.45 -11.03 3.97
CA ASP A 185 26.50 -11.93 3.33
C ASP A 185 25.16 -11.19 3.20
N THR A 186 24.95 -10.50 2.08
CA THR A 186 23.79 -9.61 1.84
C THR A 186 22.45 -10.34 1.93
N ARG A 187 22.45 -11.65 1.70
CA ARG A 187 21.27 -12.53 1.81
C ARG A 187 20.68 -12.56 3.21
N LEU A 188 21.44 -12.19 4.24
CA LEU A 188 20.94 -12.08 5.61
C LEU A 188 20.04 -10.85 5.80
N ALA A 189 20.30 -9.76 5.07
CA ALA A 189 19.42 -8.60 5.04
C ALA A 189 18.12 -8.95 4.31
N ASP A 190 18.23 -9.60 3.14
CA ASP A 190 17.07 -10.09 2.37
C ASP A 190 16.22 -11.08 3.19
N PHE A 191 16.88 -11.95 3.96
CA PHE A 191 16.23 -12.88 4.88
C PHE A 191 15.54 -12.16 6.04
N ALA A 192 16.15 -11.13 6.64
CA ALA A 192 15.52 -10.35 7.71
C ALA A 192 14.33 -9.51 7.20
N SER A 193 14.43 -8.95 5.98
CA SER A 193 13.35 -8.17 5.36
C SER A 193 12.09 -8.98 5.08
N GLN A 194 12.20 -10.30 4.98
CA GLN A 194 11.06 -11.20 4.82
C GLN A 194 10.12 -11.19 6.04
N PHE A 195 10.66 -10.91 7.24
CA PHE A 195 9.92 -11.02 8.49
C PHE A 195 9.59 -9.68 9.17
N LYS A 196 10.34 -8.61 8.87
CA LYS A 196 10.08 -7.24 9.34
C LYS A 196 9.93 -7.04 10.87
N PHE A 197 10.44 -7.94 11.72
CA PHE A 197 10.15 -7.94 13.18
C PHE A 197 10.55 -6.68 13.96
N ASN A 198 11.50 -5.89 13.46
CA ASN A 198 11.98 -4.67 14.12
C ASN A 198 11.86 -3.44 13.19
N GLN A 199 10.89 -3.46 12.28
CA GLN A 199 10.51 -2.23 11.61
C GLN A 199 9.80 -1.31 12.62
N PRO A 200 10.06 0.01 12.56
CA PRO A 200 9.21 0.99 13.23
C PRO A 200 7.74 0.71 12.89
N PRO A 201 6.77 1.07 13.75
CA PRO A 201 5.36 1.02 13.37
C PRO A 201 5.19 1.66 11.98
N GLU A 202 4.66 0.91 11.02
CA GLU A 202 4.31 1.44 9.71
C GLU A 202 3.11 2.36 9.94
N TYR A 203 3.39 3.66 10.07
CA TYR A 203 2.36 4.67 10.12
C TYR A 203 1.79 4.88 8.72
N THR A 204 0.47 4.83 8.60
CA THR A 204 -0.23 5.00 7.32
C THR A 204 -0.22 6.47 6.85
N SER A 205 0.12 7.39 7.76
CA SER A 205 0.25 8.82 7.48
C SER A 205 1.21 9.49 8.47
N SER A 206 1.79 10.65 8.11
CA SER A 206 2.67 11.39 9.03
C SER A 206 1.92 11.94 10.23
N MET A 207 0.60 12.17 10.14
CA MET A 207 -0.23 12.52 11.30
C MET A 207 -0.35 11.37 12.29
N GLU A 208 -0.48 10.13 11.80
CA GLU A 208 -0.49 8.95 12.67
C GLU A 208 0.85 8.79 13.38
N ALA A 209 1.96 8.99 12.66
CA ALA A 209 3.30 9.02 13.24
C ALA A 209 3.42 10.09 14.32
N LEU A 210 2.97 11.31 14.01
CA LEU A 210 3.07 12.44 14.92
C LEU A 210 2.29 12.21 16.21
N VAL A 211 1.05 11.72 16.11
CA VAL A 211 0.22 11.42 17.29
C VAL A 211 0.79 10.22 18.07
N GLY A 212 1.25 9.18 17.38
CA GLY A 212 1.86 8.00 18.00
C GLY A 212 3.10 8.35 18.81
N GLU A 213 4.06 9.04 18.20
CA GLU A 213 5.31 9.46 18.83
C GLU A 213 5.08 10.51 19.93
N PHE A 214 4.11 11.41 19.75
CA PHE A 214 3.71 12.34 20.80
C PHE A 214 3.21 11.58 22.03
N LYS A 215 2.30 10.62 21.87
CA LYS A 215 1.72 9.88 22.99
C LYS A 215 2.70 8.92 23.67
N ALA A 216 3.74 8.49 22.96
CA ALA A 216 4.79 7.67 23.53
C ALA A 216 5.60 8.41 24.63
N LEU A 217 5.55 9.74 24.66
CA LEU A 217 6.25 10.57 25.64
C LEU A 217 5.37 10.92 26.84
N ASN A 218 6.00 10.96 28.01
CA ASN A 218 5.44 11.47 29.27
C ASN A 218 4.02 10.95 29.59
N ASP A 219 3.82 9.62 29.46
CA ASP A 219 2.54 8.94 29.72
C ASP A 219 1.35 9.49 28.90
N GLY A 220 1.61 9.96 27.68
CA GLY A 220 0.61 10.53 26.79
C GLY A 220 0.49 12.05 26.83
N GLU A 221 1.22 12.72 27.73
CA GLU A 221 1.24 14.19 27.82
C GLU A 221 2.07 14.85 26.71
N GLY A 222 2.90 14.07 26.00
CA GLY A 222 3.77 14.59 24.96
C GLY A 222 5.05 15.24 25.49
N PRO A 223 5.90 15.79 24.60
CA PRO A 223 7.13 16.46 25.00
C PRO A 223 6.84 17.66 25.91
N ALA A 224 7.57 17.79 27.02
CA ALA A 224 7.40 18.87 27.98
C ALA A 224 7.98 20.21 27.49
N ASN A 225 8.87 20.18 26.50
CA ASN A 225 9.53 21.36 25.95
C ASN A 225 10.13 21.09 24.56
N ALA A 226 10.61 22.15 23.91
CA ALA A 226 11.21 22.07 22.58
C ALA A 226 12.48 21.21 22.53
N ASP A 227 13.29 21.14 23.59
CA ASP A 227 14.50 20.31 23.61
C ASP A 227 14.18 18.81 23.61
N GLU A 228 13.11 18.41 24.31
CA GLU A 228 12.64 17.04 24.33
C GLU A 228 12.06 16.62 22.97
N LEU A 229 11.25 17.49 22.35
CA LEU A 229 10.73 17.26 20.99
C LEU A 229 11.87 17.10 19.98
N LEU A 230 12.81 18.06 19.96
CA LEU A 230 13.91 18.07 18.99
C LEU A 230 14.97 16.99 19.26
N GLY A 231 14.95 16.39 20.44
CA GLY A 231 15.83 15.28 20.82
C GLY A 231 15.29 13.90 20.47
N ASN A 232 14.02 13.79 20.07
CA ASN A 232 13.40 12.58 19.55
C ASN A 232 13.33 12.69 18.02
N ASP A 233 14.16 11.92 17.32
CA ASP A 233 14.28 11.98 15.85
C ASP A 233 12.98 11.59 15.14
N ASP A 234 12.26 10.58 15.65
CA ASP A 234 11.01 10.10 15.06
C ASP A 234 9.90 11.15 15.18
N LEU A 235 9.73 11.72 16.39
CA LEU A 235 8.78 12.81 16.63
C LEU A 235 9.13 14.07 15.84
N LEU A 236 10.42 14.42 15.75
CA LEU A 236 10.89 15.55 14.95
C LEU A 236 10.56 15.36 13.47
N ASN A 237 10.84 14.18 12.91
CA ASN A 237 10.54 13.88 11.52
C ASN A 237 9.03 13.91 11.26
N ALA A 238 8.24 13.27 12.12
CA ALA A 238 6.78 13.26 12.01
C ALA A 238 6.19 14.67 12.08
N MET A 239 6.73 15.55 12.95
CA MET A 239 6.35 16.97 13.00
C MET A 239 6.71 17.69 11.70
N ILE A 240 7.94 17.53 11.20
CA ILE A 240 8.40 18.19 9.97
C ILE A 240 7.50 17.80 8.79
N GLU A 241 7.18 16.52 8.65
CA GLU A 241 6.36 15.98 7.58
C GLU A 241 4.90 16.43 7.70
N SER A 242 4.32 16.31 8.90
CA SER A 242 2.93 16.71 9.14
C SER A 242 2.69 18.18 8.82
N PHE A 243 3.62 19.06 9.20
CA PHE A 243 3.50 20.49 8.92
C PHE A 243 4.09 20.91 7.55
N ASP A 244 4.61 19.97 6.74
CA ASP A 244 5.25 20.21 5.44
C ASP A 244 6.33 21.31 5.52
N LEU A 245 7.17 21.26 6.55
CA LEU A 245 8.14 22.32 6.84
C LEU A 245 9.33 22.29 5.87
N THR A 246 9.64 23.42 5.26
CA THR A 246 10.70 23.52 4.24
C THR A 246 12.09 23.80 4.83
N TYR A 247 12.15 24.55 5.92
CA TYR A 247 13.37 24.85 6.65
C TYR A 247 13.35 24.18 8.01
N THR A 248 14.23 23.19 8.19
CA THR A 248 14.19 22.21 9.28
C THR A 248 15.43 22.25 10.18
N ASN A 249 16.21 23.34 10.13
CA ASN A 249 17.38 23.48 10.98
C ASN A 249 16.98 23.47 12.47
N PRO A 250 17.57 22.60 13.32
CA PRO A 250 17.12 22.45 14.72
C PRO A 250 17.19 23.74 15.56
N ILE A 251 18.20 24.59 15.34
CA ILE A 251 18.33 25.87 16.08
C ILE A 251 17.19 26.81 15.70
N PHE A 252 16.81 26.82 14.42
CA PHE A 252 15.69 27.62 13.95
C PHE A 252 14.36 27.07 14.46
N LEU A 253 14.13 25.76 14.35
CA LEU A 253 12.90 25.12 14.83
C LEU A 253 12.71 25.37 16.33
N LYS A 254 13.77 25.21 17.13
CA LYS A 254 13.74 25.54 18.57
C LYS A 254 13.28 26.98 18.80
N ARG A 255 13.90 27.94 18.10
CA ARG A 255 13.54 29.35 18.22
C ARG A 255 12.07 29.60 17.84
N MET A 256 11.54 28.94 16.82
CA MET A 256 10.13 29.09 16.43
C MET A 256 9.18 28.47 17.45
N LEU A 257 9.49 27.26 17.93
CA LEU A 257 8.71 26.55 18.94
C LEU A 257 8.62 27.30 20.27
N GLU A 258 9.72 27.91 20.72
CA GLU A 258 9.79 28.69 21.97
C GLU A 258 9.33 30.16 21.82
N SER A 259 8.99 30.61 20.62
CA SER A 259 8.52 31.98 20.41
C SER A 259 7.07 32.15 20.86
N ASN A 260 6.76 33.29 21.49
CA ASN A 260 5.40 33.64 21.87
C ASN A 260 4.49 33.79 20.63
N PRO A 261 3.49 32.92 20.42
CA PRO A 261 2.64 32.96 19.23
C PRO A 261 1.58 34.08 19.27
N TYR A 262 1.41 34.77 20.40
CA TYR A 262 0.46 35.88 20.59
C TYR A 262 1.13 37.27 20.61
N ASP A 263 2.46 37.32 20.58
CA ASP A 263 3.20 38.57 20.37
C ASP A 263 3.45 38.76 18.87
N ALA A 264 2.85 39.79 18.27
CA ALA A 264 3.01 40.11 16.86
C ALA A 264 4.47 40.41 16.46
N ALA A 265 5.32 40.82 17.40
CA ALA A 265 6.73 41.09 17.15
C ALA A 265 7.63 39.84 17.29
N SER A 266 7.06 38.71 17.74
CA SER A 266 7.83 37.50 18.01
C SER A 266 8.42 36.88 16.74
N PRO A 267 9.55 36.15 16.84
CA PRO A 267 10.18 35.54 15.67
C PRO A 267 9.26 34.65 14.84
N VAL A 268 8.30 33.96 15.46
CA VAL A 268 7.34 33.08 14.76
C VAL A 268 6.27 33.88 14.01
N ASN A 269 5.75 34.97 14.58
CA ASN A 269 4.80 35.86 13.90
C ASN A 269 5.44 36.70 12.78
N GLN A 270 6.77 36.84 12.78
CA GLN A 270 7.53 37.50 11.73
C GLN A 270 7.90 36.56 10.56
N GLN A 271 7.53 35.27 10.61
CA GLN A 271 7.74 34.35 9.48
C GLN A 271 6.70 34.57 8.38
N GLU A 272 7.15 34.53 7.13
CA GLU A 272 6.24 34.61 5.97
C GLU A 272 5.41 33.34 5.79
N ASP A 273 5.97 32.18 6.16
CA ASP A 273 5.31 30.90 6.07
C ASP A 273 4.46 30.64 7.34
N PRO A 274 3.12 30.60 7.23
CA PRO A 274 2.23 30.51 8.38
C PRO A 274 2.25 29.13 9.05
N ARG A 275 2.89 28.13 8.45
CA ARG A 275 2.99 26.76 9.00
C ARG A 275 3.88 26.70 10.25
N TYR A 276 4.87 27.59 10.37
CA TYR A 276 5.69 27.69 11.59
C TYR A 276 4.89 28.22 12.78
N LEU A 277 3.95 29.15 12.54
CA LEU A 277 3.03 29.62 13.57
C LEU A 277 2.05 28.53 13.97
N ALA A 278 1.54 27.76 13.00
CA ALA A 278 0.70 26.60 13.28
C ALA A 278 1.44 25.57 14.17
N MET A 279 2.66 25.19 13.78
CA MET A 279 3.53 24.31 14.58
C MET A 279 3.76 24.84 16.00
N SER A 280 4.15 26.12 16.15
CA SER A 280 4.39 26.73 17.47
C SER A 280 3.13 26.69 18.36
N ARG A 281 1.95 27.00 17.80
CA ARG A 281 0.67 26.94 18.53
C ARG A 281 0.25 25.51 18.86
N ALA A 282 0.52 24.56 17.96
CA ALA A 282 0.14 23.17 18.15
C ALA A 282 0.78 22.57 19.41
N PHE A 283 2.09 22.82 19.62
CA PHE A 283 2.82 22.32 20.79
C PHE A 283 2.77 23.26 22.00
N GLY A 284 2.66 24.57 21.78
CA GLY A 284 2.40 25.53 22.85
C GLY A 284 3.59 25.90 23.76
N PHE A 285 4.84 25.54 23.43
CA PHE A 285 5.98 25.80 24.32
C PHE A 285 6.31 27.29 24.55
N GLY A 286 5.93 28.15 23.62
CA GLY A 286 6.14 29.60 23.72
C GLY A 286 4.94 30.36 24.30
N VAL A 287 3.84 29.67 24.64
CA VAL A 287 2.65 30.30 25.21
C VAL A 287 3.04 31.02 26.52
N PRO A 288 2.68 32.30 26.69
CA PRO A 288 2.95 33.02 27.92
C PRO A 288 2.35 32.32 29.13
N ASP A 289 3.10 32.32 30.23
CA ASP A 289 2.56 31.92 31.53
C ASP A 289 1.53 32.96 31.99
N ILE A 290 0.25 32.63 31.79
CA ILE A 290 -0.89 33.50 32.09
C ILE A 290 -1.07 33.72 33.59
N ASP A 291 -0.55 32.81 34.45
CA ASP A 291 -0.48 33.01 35.91
C ASP A 291 0.48 34.14 36.29
N GLY A 292 1.37 34.51 35.37
CA GLY A 292 2.24 35.69 35.50
C GLY A 292 1.51 37.02 35.34
N PHE A 293 0.27 37.03 34.84
CA PHE A 293 -0.48 38.26 34.60
C PHE A 293 -1.11 38.78 35.89
N SER A 294 -0.75 40.00 36.25
CA SER A 294 -1.16 40.67 37.49
C SER A 294 -2.28 41.68 37.30
N THR A 295 -2.58 42.05 36.05
CA THR A 295 -3.62 43.02 35.70
C THR A 295 -4.46 42.54 34.51
N PRO A 296 -5.78 42.85 34.46
CA PRO A 296 -6.61 42.53 33.30
C PRO A 296 -6.05 43.07 31.99
N GLU A 297 -5.38 44.22 32.03
CA GLU A 297 -4.76 44.86 30.86
C GLU A 297 -3.70 43.96 30.20
N GLU A 298 -2.90 43.23 30.98
CA GLU A 298 -1.91 42.29 30.43
C GLU A 298 -2.59 41.17 29.63
N LEU A 299 -3.75 40.68 30.09
CA LEU A 299 -4.54 39.70 29.35
C LEU A 299 -5.19 40.33 28.10
N PHE A 300 -5.68 41.57 28.20
CA PHE A 300 -6.34 42.26 27.08
C PHE A 300 -5.38 42.67 25.96
N GLU A 301 -4.10 42.89 26.27
CA GLU A 301 -3.06 43.13 25.26
C GLU A 301 -2.85 41.92 24.34
N HIS A 302 -3.29 40.72 24.75
CA HIS A 302 -3.21 39.48 23.99
C HIS A 302 -4.61 38.99 23.57
N SER A 303 -5.23 39.68 22.62
CA SER A 303 -6.63 39.41 22.22
C SER A 303 -6.92 37.97 21.82
N GLU A 304 -5.98 37.27 21.17
CA GLU A 304 -6.16 35.86 20.80
C GLU A 304 -6.04 34.92 22.01
N LEU A 305 -5.11 35.19 22.93
CA LEU A 305 -5.00 34.44 24.18
C LEU A 305 -6.23 34.65 25.07
N LEU A 306 -6.79 35.86 25.08
CA LEU A 306 -8.04 36.15 25.78
C LEU A 306 -9.20 35.31 25.22
N GLU A 307 -9.33 35.20 23.90
CA GLU A 307 -10.39 34.38 23.30
C GLU A 307 -10.20 32.89 23.64
N GLU A 308 -8.98 32.35 23.56
CA GLU A 308 -8.69 30.96 23.96
C GLU A 308 -8.97 30.74 25.47
N ALA A 309 -8.60 31.69 26.31
CA ALA A 309 -8.90 31.64 27.75
C ALA A 309 -10.41 31.71 28.03
N LEU A 310 -11.19 32.47 27.26
CA LEU A 310 -12.66 32.50 27.40
C LEU A 310 -13.31 31.20 26.94
N ASP A 311 -12.79 30.62 25.86
CA ASP A 311 -13.27 29.37 25.29
C ASP A 311 -13.05 28.17 26.24
N GLN A 312 -11.90 28.13 26.92
CA GLN A 312 -11.60 27.13 27.96
C GLN A 312 -12.67 27.10 29.07
N PHE A 313 -13.31 28.23 29.36
CA PHE A 313 -14.38 28.37 30.35
C PHE A 313 -15.79 28.38 29.72
N ASN A 314 -15.90 28.16 28.41
CA ASN A 314 -17.15 28.16 27.66
C ASN A 314 -17.97 29.46 27.87
N VAL A 315 -17.28 30.60 27.84
CA VAL A 315 -17.88 31.93 27.96
C VAL A 315 -17.61 32.77 26.71
N SER A 316 -18.59 33.58 26.31
CA SER A 316 -18.45 34.50 25.18
C SER A 316 -17.61 35.72 25.55
N ASN A 317 -16.95 36.38 24.61
CA ASN A 317 -16.34 37.70 24.84
C ASN A 317 -17.42 38.82 24.89
N PRO A 318 -17.69 39.44 26.07
CA PRO A 318 -18.65 40.53 26.21
C PRO A 318 -18.03 41.92 26.02
N GLY A 319 -16.72 41.99 25.76
CA GLY A 319 -15.91 43.21 25.67
C GLY A 319 -15.12 43.52 26.94
N GLU A 320 -13.99 44.22 26.77
CA GLU A 320 -13.00 44.49 27.82
C GLU A 320 -13.57 45.19 29.07
N ASP A 321 -14.51 46.14 28.91
CA ASP A 321 -15.07 46.87 30.07
C ASP A 321 -15.91 45.98 30.99
N TYR A 322 -16.55 44.95 30.42
CA TYR A 322 -17.30 43.97 31.19
C TYR A 322 -16.34 42.97 31.83
N LEU A 323 -15.38 42.46 31.05
CA LEU A 323 -14.37 41.52 31.55
C LEU A 323 -13.51 42.15 32.66
N ARG A 324 -13.19 43.44 32.58
CA ARG A 324 -12.47 44.15 33.65
C ARG A 324 -13.24 44.10 34.96
N GLN A 325 -14.55 44.35 34.93
CA GLN A 325 -15.41 44.26 36.13
C GLN A 325 -15.51 42.83 36.67
N VAL A 326 -15.49 41.82 35.79
CA VAL A 326 -15.43 40.41 36.17
C VAL A 326 -14.11 40.10 36.88
N LEU A 327 -12.99 40.38 36.24
CA LEU A 327 -11.64 40.02 36.72
C LEU A 327 -11.23 40.76 37.99
N GLU A 328 -11.66 42.02 38.15
CA GLU A 328 -11.39 42.83 39.35
C GLU A 328 -12.40 42.61 40.50
N SER A 329 -13.40 41.74 40.33
CA SER A 329 -14.40 41.50 41.37
C SER A 329 -13.80 40.82 42.61
N ASP A 330 -14.19 41.28 43.80
CA ASP A 330 -13.93 40.53 45.05
C ASP A 330 -14.79 39.26 45.07
N LEU A 331 -14.15 38.09 44.88
CA LEU A 331 -14.83 36.79 44.85
C LEU A 331 -15.52 36.46 46.19
N SER A 332 -15.05 37.04 47.30
CA SER A 332 -15.59 36.79 48.64
C SER A 332 -16.80 37.65 49.00
N ASP A 333 -17.04 38.77 48.31
CA ASP A 333 -18.20 39.64 48.51
C ASP A 333 -19.39 39.17 47.67
N PRO A 334 -20.50 38.69 48.25
CA PRO A 334 -21.69 38.26 47.50
C PRO A 334 -22.33 39.38 46.66
N ASN A 335 -21.98 40.65 46.90
CA ASN A 335 -22.47 41.80 46.14
C ASN A 335 -21.51 42.27 45.05
N SER A 336 -20.35 41.62 44.87
CA SER A 336 -19.42 41.95 43.79
C SER A 336 -20.04 41.65 42.41
N PHE A 337 -19.45 42.24 41.36
CA PHE A 337 -20.02 42.21 40.02
C PHE A 337 -20.14 40.78 39.49
N VAL A 338 -19.09 39.96 39.60
CA VAL A 338 -19.12 38.57 39.11
C VAL A 338 -20.10 37.67 39.89
N ASN A 339 -20.32 37.95 41.19
CA ASN A 339 -21.25 37.20 42.04
C ASN A 339 -22.74 37.50 41.76
N GLN A 340 -23.04 38.44 40.87
CA GLN A 340 -24.43 38.73 40.49
C GLN A 340 -25.00 37.66 39.54
N PRO A 341 -26.29 37.29 39.64
CA PRO A 341 -26.88 36.21 38.86
C PRO A 341 -26.72 36.30 37.34
N SER A 342 -26.60 37.51 36.79
CA SER A 342 -26.38 37.72 35.35
C SER A 342 -24.95 37.43 34.88
N ASN A 343 -24.00 37.36 35.81
CA ASN A 343 -22.56 37.34 35.54
C ASN A 343 -21.88 36.07 36.05
N LEU A 344 -22.58 35.23 36.81
CA LEU A 344 -22.06 34.00 37.43
C LEU A 344 -21.39 33.03 36.45
N ALA A 345 -21.75 33.05 35.16
CA ALA A 345 -21.08 32.23 34.15
C ALA A 345 -19.56 32.54 34.03
N TYR A 346 -19.13 33.73 34.42
CA TYR A 346 -17.73 34.15 34.40
C TYR A 346 -17.02 34.01 35.76
N TYR A 347 -17.68 33.41 36.76
CA TYR A 347 -17.09 33.27 38.10
C TYR A 347 -15.81 32.43 38.05
N ASP A 348 -15.85 31.27 37.41
CA ASP A 348 -14.70 30.37 37.33
C ASP A 348 -13.54 31.00 36.54
N PHE A 349 -13.85 31.80 35.51
CA PHE A 349 -12.88 32.58 34.76
C PHE A 349 -12.20 33.67 35.62
N ALA A 350 -12.97 34.37 36.46
CA ALA A 350 -12.43 35.34 37.42
C ALA A 350 -11.62 34.66 38.52
N GLU A 351 -12.06 33.49 38.99
CA GLU A 351 -11.37 32.70 40.01
C GLU A 351 -10.02 32.20 39.50
N ALA A 352 -9.95 31.71 38.27
CA ALA A 352 -8.72 31.29 37.62
C ALA A 352 -7.72 32.46 37.51
N PHE A 353 -8.16 33.61 37.00
CA PHE A 353 -7.30 34.79 36.88
C PHE A 353 -6.73 35.29 38.22
N GLN A 354 -7.48 35.17 39.32
CA GLN A 354 -7.03 35.66 40.63
C GLN A 354 -6.18 34.67 41.43
N ASN A 355 -6.22 33.38 41.07
CA ASN A 355 -5.56 32.33 41.83
C ASN A 355 -4.55 31.56 40.99
N GLU A 356 -5.04 30.69 40.12
CA GLU A 356 -4.23 29.81 39.27
C GLU A 356 -5.10 29.35 38.09
N TRP A 357 -4.56 29.45 36.89
CA TRP A 357 -5.21 28.96 35.69
C TRP A 357 -5.11 27.44 35.61
N PRO A 358 -6.18 26.74 35.21
CA PRO A 358 -6.09 25.32 34.91
C PRO A 358 -5.11 25.11 33.77
N THR A 359 -4.18 24.16 33.95
CA THR A 359 -3.21 23.81 32.90
C THR A 359 -3.95 23.38 31.64
N ALA A 360 -3.88 24.20 30.60
CA ALA A 360 -4.49 23.87 29.32
C ALA A 360 -3.61 22.84 28.58
N PRO A 361 -4.18 21.74 28.08
CA PRO A 361 -3.44 20.84 27.20
C PRO A 361 -3.02 21.58 25.93
N SER A 362 -1.89 21.18 25.34
CA SER A 362 -1.51 21.68 24.01
C SER A 362 -2.53 21.23 22.96
N LYS A 363 -2.65 21.95 21.84
CA LYS A 363 -3.58 21.54 20.77
C LYS A 363 -3.22 20.15 20.21
N MET A 364 -1.93 19.81 20.20
CA MET A 364 -1.48 18.45 19.87
C MET A 364 -1.98 17.41 20.86
N LYS A 365 -1.99 17.70 22.18
CA LYS A 365 -2.53 16.81 23.19
C LYS A 365 -4.03 16.60 22.99
N VAL A 366 -4.78 17.68 22.74
CA VAL A 366 -6.23 17.61 22.44
C VAL A 366 -6.47 16.72 21.22
N LEU A 367 -5.75 16.96 20.11
CA LEU A 367 -5.86 16.10 18.92
C LEU A 367 -5.55 14.64 19.26
N ALA A 368 -4.44 14.38 19.96
CA ALA A 368 -3.99 13.03 20.30
C ALA A 368 -4.99 12.26 21.18
N ASP A 369 -5.75 12.95 22.03
CA ASP A 369 -6.82 12.37 22.83
C ASP A 369 -8.08 12.11 21.97
N GLU A 370 -8.47 13.07 21.12
CA GLU A 370 -9.70 12.96 20.31
C GLU A 370 -9.62 11.88 19.23
N VAL A 371 -8.42 11.66 18.68
CA VAL A 371 -8.19 10.68 17.62
C VAL A 371 -7.62 9.36 18.12
N ASP A 372 -7.56 9.17 19.45
CA ASP A 372 -6.98 7.98 20.05
C ASP A 372 -7.64 6.69 19.57
N GLY A 373 -6.84 5.82 18.93
CA GLY A 373 -7.33 4.58 18.33
C GLY A 373 -8.32 4.75 17.18
N LYS A 374 -8.56 6.00 16.71
CA LYS A 374 -9.48 6.32 15.61
C LYS A 374 -8.76 6.59 14.28
N LEU A 375 -7.54 7.15 14.31
CA LEU A 375 -6.82 7.56 13.07
C LEU A 375 -6.74 6.45 12.03
N ALA A 376 -6.25 5.27 12.42
CA ALA A 376 -6.16 4.09 11.54
C ALA A 376 -7.53 3.59 11.05
N GLY A 377 -8.63 3.98 11.70
CA GLY A 377 -9.99 3.60 11.33
C GLY A 377 -10.68 4.56 10.36
N TYR A 378 -10.08 5.71 10.04
CA TYR A 378 -10.62 6.62 9.03
C TYR A 378 -10.17 6.18 7.63
N GLU A 379 -10.99 5.38 6.95
CA GLU A 379 -10.74 4.87 5.60
C GLU A 379 -10.95 5.93 4.51
N ASN A 380 -11.66 7.02 4.82
CA ASN A 380 -11.91 8.09 3.87
C ASN A 380 -12.12 9.45 4.55
N PRO A 381 -11.91 10.56 3.82
CA PRO A 381 -11.98 11.90 4.39
C PRO A 381 -13.30 12.24 5.09
N ARG A 382 -14.43 11.64 4.66
CA ARG A 382 -15.74 11.95 5.23
C ARG A 382 -15.88 11.41 6.65
N GLN A 383 -15.27 10.27 6.96
CA GLN A 383 -15.32 9.71 8.30
C GLN A 383 -14.60 10.64 9.29
N TYR A 384 -13.43 11.16 8.93
CA TYR A 384 -12.71 12.14 9.72
C TYR A 384 -13.46 13.48 9.82
N VAL A 385 -13.86 14.06 8.69
CA VAL A 385 -14.53 15.38 8.66
C VAL A 385 -15.89 15.40 9.41
N PHE A 386 -16.56 14.25 9.53
CA PHE A 386 -17.82 14.13 10.29
C PHE A 386 -17.64 13.68 11.73
N ASP A 387 -16.42 13.33 12.15
CA ASP A 387 -16.04 13.24 13.55
C ASP A 387 -15.65 14.65 14.02
N PHE A 388 -16.65 15.44 14.43
CA PHE A 388 -16.49 16.88 14.64
C PHE A 388 -15.40 17.22 15.65
N ASP A 389 -15.30 16.47 16.75
CA ASP A 389 -14.30 16.72 17.79
C ASP A 389 -12.88 16.49 17.25
N ALA A 390 -12.66 15.37 16.55
CA ALA A 390 -11.39 15.06 15.89
C ALA A 390 -11.04 16.05 14.75
N PHE A 391 -12.05 16.47 14.00
CA PHE A 391 -11.90 17.40 12.89
C PHE A 391 -11.53 18.81 13.39
N GLU A 392 -12.22 19.30 14.41
CA GLU A 392 -11.96 20.58 15.08
C GLU A 392 -10.56 20.60 15.68
N ALA A 393 -10.19 19.56 16.44
CA ALA A 393 -8.84 19.45 17.01
C ALA A 393 -7.74 19.46 15.92
N GLY A 394 -7.99 18.85 14.76
CA GLY A 394 -7.05 18.90 13.65
C GLY A 394 -6.95 20.27 13.01
N LEU A 395 -8.08 20.97 12.81
CA LEU A 395 -8.07 22.35 12.33
C LEU A 395 -7.28 23.26 13.26
N ASP A 396 -7.40 23.05 14.56
CA ASP A 396 -6.68 23.77 15.60
C ASP A 396 -5.17 23.56 15.53
N VAL A 397 -4.74 22.31 15.37
CA VAL A 397 -3.32 21.94 15.17
C VAL A 397 -2.73 22.63 13.94
N PHE A 398 -3.47 22.68 12.83
CA PHE A 398 -3.05 23.38 11.62
C PHE A 398 -3.35 24.88 11.63
N ASN A 399 -3.92 25.42 12.72
CA ASN A 399 -4.32 26.82 12.87
C ASN A 399 -5.20 27.30 11.68
N ILE A 400 -6.19 26.49 11.28
CA ILE A 400 -7.15 26.79 10.21
C ILE A 400 -8.47 27.25 10.84
N ASN A 401 -8.93 28.45 10.48
CA ASN A 401 -10.11 29.06 11.09
C ASN A 401 -11.42 28.37 10.67
N GLU A 402 -12.21 27.91 11.64
CA GLU A 402 -13.52 27.27 11.42
C GLU A 402 -14.52 28.10 10.61
N ARG A 403 -14.55 29.43 10.81
CA ARG A 403 -15.49 30.34 10.13
C ARG A 403 -15.22 30.48 8.64
N ALA A 404 -14.07 30.00 8.16
CA ALA A 404 -13.71 29.97 6.74
C ALA A 404 -14.09 28.64 6.04
N LEU A 405 -14.66 27.66 6.78
CA LEU A 405 -14.79 26.30 6.29
C LEU A 405 -16.10 26.02 5.54
N ASP A 406 -15.95 25.48 4.34
CA ASP A 406 -16.96 24.68 3.67
C ASP A 406 -16.50 23.23 3.76
N PHE A 407 -17.29 22.33 4.36
CA PHE A 407 -16.97 20.90 4.43
C PHE A 407 -16.58 20.32 3.05
N ASN A 408 -17.15 20.84 1.97
CA ASN A 408 -16.81 20.42 0.62
C ASN A 408 -15.38 20.80 0.22
N VAL A 409 -14.85 21.93 0.71
CA VAL A 409 -13.46 22.35 0.46
C VAL A 409 -12.50 21.39 1.15
N MET A 410 -12.78 21.03 2.41
CA MET A 410 -11.93 20.14 3.20
C MET A 410 -11.94 18.72 2.66
N ILE A 411 -13.13 18.16 2.39
CA ILE A 411 -13.24 16.84 1.76
C ILE A 411 -12.49 16.83 0.42
N ARG A 412 -12.63 17.88 -0.41
CA ARG A 412 -11.93 17.96 -1.70
C ARG A 412 -10.42 18.09 -1.56
N ALA A 413 -9.93 18.79 -0.52
CA ALA A 413 -8.51 18.87 -0.23
C ALA A 413 -7.96 17.49 0.18
N PHE A 414 -8.62 16.79 1.09
CA PHE A 414 -8.22 15.45 1.51
C PHE A 414 -8.37 14.37 0.43
N GLU A 415 -9.36 14.48 -0.47
CA GLU A 415 -9.51 13.59 -1.63
C GLU A 415 -8.49 13.91 -2.76
N SER A 416 -7.73 15.00 -2.66
CA SER A 416 -6.76 15.40 -3.69
C SER A 416 -5.61 14.41 -3.78
N ASP A 417 -5.24 14.06 -5.01
CA ASP A 417 -3.98 13.35 -5.31
C ASP A 417 -2.80 14.28 -5.01
N LEU A 418 -2.08 14.05 -3.91
CA LEU A 418 -1.02 14.96 -3.46
C LEU A 418 0.27 14.83 -4.30
N SER A 419 0.43 13.75 -5.07
CA SER A 419 1.52 13.63 -6.06
C SER A 419 1.34 14.54 -7.27
N SER A 420 0.10 14.94 -7.57
CA SER A 420 -0.21 15.80 -8.71
C SER A 420 0.01 17.28 -8.38
N GLU A 421 0.99 17.92 -9.04
CA GLU A 421 1.28 19.36 -8.87
C GLU A 421 0.05 20.27 -9.08
N ILE A 422 -0.95 19.80 -9.84
CA ILE A 422 -2.17 20.56 -10.19
C ILE A 422 -3.40 20.13 -9.40
N SER A 423 -3.23 19.32 -8.35
CA SER A 423 -4.34 18.88 -7.49
C SER A 423 -4.93 20.05 -6.70
N TYR A 424 -6.15 19.86 -6.18
CA TYR A 424 -6.84 20.95 -5.48
C TYR A 424 -6.08 21.39 -4.22
N ALA A 425 -5.55 20.44 -3.43
CA ALA A 425 -4.70 20.73 -2.28
C ALA A 425 -3.40 21.47 -2.69
N ASN A 426 -2.70 21.02 -3.74
CA ASN A 426 -1.42 21.60 -4.16
C ASN A 426 -1.55 23.00 -4.79
N LEU A 427 -2.67 23.28 -5.48
CA LEU A 427 -2.96 24.62 -6.02
C LEU A 427 -3.69 25.54 -5.04
N HIS A 428 -4.01 25.06 -3.83
CA HIS A 428 -4.71 25.88 -2.86
C HIS A 428 -3.81 27.01 -2.36
N ARG A 429 -4.42 28.18 -2.10
CA ARG A 429 -3.66 29.38 -1.69
C ARG A 429 -3.10 29.27 -0.28
N ASP A 430 -3.81 28.59 0.61
CA ASP A 430 -3.39 28.42 2.01
C ASP A 430 -2.50 27.17 2.13
N PRO A 431 -1.19 27.33 2.42
CA PRO A 431 -0.27 26.20 2.53
C PRO A 431 -0.56 25.31 3.75
N LYS A 432 -1.30 25.80 4.76
CA LYS A 432 -1.70 25.00 5.92
C LYS A 432 -2.72 23.93 5.54
N LEU A 433 -3.61 24.23 4.58
CA LEU A 433 -4.57 23.25 4.08
C LEU A 433 -3.86 22.12 3.32
N LYS A 434 -2.82 22.45 2.53
CA LYS A 434 -1.99 21.45 1.88
C LYS A 434 -1.26 20.60 2.92
N ALA A 435 -0.62 21.23 3.90
CA ALA A 435 0.07 20.52 4.98
C ALA A 435 -0.88 19.56 5.71
N MET A 436 -2.08 20.02 6.09
CA MET A 436 -3.09 19.15 6.70
C MET A 436 -3.49 18.00 5.79
N ALA A 437 -3.76 18.25 4.51
CA ALA A 437 -4.11 17.18 3.57
C ALA A 437 -2.98 16.15 3.43
N SER A 438 -1.73 16.62 3.36
CA SER A 438 -0.53 15.77 3.34
C SER A 438 -0.29 15.01 4.63
N ALA A 439 -0.60 15.60 5.78
CA ALA A 439 -0.42 14.96 7.08
C ALA A 439 -1.33 13.76 7.26
N PHE A 440 -2.61 13.89 6.89
CA PHE A 440 -3.59 12.82 6.97
C PHE A 440 -3.51 11.84 5.79
N ALA A 441 -2.99 12.28 4.65
CA ALA A 441 -2.65 11.44 3.50
C ALA A 441 -3.76 10.45 3.05
N PHE A 442 -5.05 10.82 3.11
CA PHE A 442 -6.15 9.96 2.62
C PHE A 442 -6.03 9.59 1.14
N ASN A 443 -5.33 10.42 0.36
CA ASN A 443 -4.94 10.14 -1.01
C ASN A 443 -3.53 10.71 -1.23
N PRO A 444 -2.48 10.04 -0.74
CA PRO A 444 -1.12 10.55 -0.84
C PRO A 444 -0.74 10.77 -2.31
N GLY A 445 -1.31 9.98 -3.21
CA GLY A 445 -0.87 9.94 -4.60
C GLY A 445 0.55 9.38 -4.68
N GLY A 446 0.87 8.68 -5.77
CA GLY A 446 2.22 8.17 -6.08
C GLY A 446 3.09 7.83 -4.86
N SER A 447 3.01 6.59 -4.36
CA SER A 447 4.07 6.11 -3.47
C SER A 447 5.41 6.24 -4.21
N ASP A 448 6.50 6.50 -3.50
CA ASP A 448 7.88 6.35 -3.99
C ASP A 448 8.10 4.87 -4.38
N ARG A 449 7.51 4.50 -5.50
CA ARG A 449 7.26 3.14 -5.90
C ARG A 449 8.55 2.59 -6.44
N THR A 450 9.29 1.95 -5.55
CA THR A 450 10.58 1.35 -5.90
C THR A 450 10.35 -0.02 -6.50
N TYR A 451 10.64 -0.15 -7.79
CA TYR A 451 10.60 -1.44 -8.47
C TYR A 451 11.78 -2.32 -8.05
N PRO A 452 11.57 -3.60 -7.72
CA PRO A 452 12.66 -4.49 -7.32
C PRO A 452 13.66 -4.66 -8.47
N PRO A 453 14.95 -4.82 -8.19
CA PRO A 453 15.95 -5.07 -9.22
C PRO A 453 15.57 -6.26 -10.10
N GLY A 454 15.60 -6.07 -11.42
CA GLY A 454 15.21 -7.12 -12.37
C GLY A 454 13.73 -7.14 -12.75
N PHE A 455 12.88 -6.32 -12.13
CA PHE A 455 11.45 -6.26 -12.42
C PHE A 455 11.18 -6.01 -13.91
N ALA A 456 11.81 -4.98 -14.47
CA ALA A 456 11.61 -4.61 -15.86
C ALA A 456 12.04 -5.72 -16.82
N GLU A 457 13.17 -6.38 -16.51
CA GLU A 457 13.73 -7.49 -17.26
C GLU A 457 12.82 -8.72 -17.22
N GLU A 458 12.24 -9.04 -16.06
CA GLU A 458 11.37 -10.21 -15.88
C GLU A 458 10.04 -10.04 -16.64
N ILE A 459 9.37 -8.89 -16.48
CA ILE A 459 8.15 -8.59 -17.24
C ILE A 459 8.42 -8.57 -18.75
N ALA A 460 9.56 -8.00 -19.16
CA ALA A 460 9.98 -8.04 -20.56
C ALA A 460 10.26 -9.46 -21.06
N GLY A 461 10.81 -10.35 -20.22
CA GLY A 461 11.02 -11.76 -20.50
C GLY A 461 9.69 -12.48 -20.74
N LEU A 462 8.76 -12.35 -19.80
CA LEU A 462 7.40 -12.91 -19.92
C LEU A 462 6.69 -12.41 -21.19
N TYR A 463 6.81 -11.12 -21.50
CA TYR A 463 6.25 -10.54 -22.72
C TYR A 463 6.85 -11.17 -23.99
N LYS A 464 8.17 -11.40 -24.04
CA LYS A 464 8.84 -12.04 -25.18
C LYS A 464 8.42 -13.49 -25.35
N ASP A 465 8.31 -14.23 -24.25
CA ASP A 465 7.86 -15.62 -24.25
C ASP A 465 6.43 -15.72 -24.77
N GLN A 466 5.52 -14.88 -24.26
CA GLN A 466 4.13 -14.82 -24.72
C GLN A 466 4.05 -14.51 -26.22
N ASN A 467 4.85 -13.55 -26.73
CA ASN A 467 4.85 -13.22 -28.15
C ASN A 467 5.39 -14.36 -29.02
N PHE A 468 6.35 -15.13 -28.52
CA PHE A 468 6.85 -16.30 -29.25
C PHE A 468 5.79 -17.39 -29.32
N GLU A 469 5.11 -17.66 -28.20
CA GLU A 469 3.99 -18.59 -28.13
C GLU A 469 2.85 -18.19 -29.07
N ILE A 470 2.50 -16.90 -29.11
CA ILE A 470 1.52 -16.35 -30.05
C ILE A 470 1.96 -16.63 -31.49
N ALA A 471 3.21 -16.32 -31.84
CA ALA A 471 3.72 -16.52 -33.19
C ALA A 471 3.75 -18.00 -33.62
N ILE A 472 4.08 -18.92 -32.70
CA ILE A 472 3.93 -20.36 -32.94
C ILE A 472 2.44 -20.73 -33.10
N GLY A 473 1.56 -20.16 -32.29
CA GLY A 473 0.11 -20.35 -32.33
C GLY A 473 -0.55 -19.92 -33.64
N GLU A 474 0.01 -18.94 -34.35
CA GLU A 474 -0.43 -18.58 -35.71
C GLU A 474 -0.27 -19.75 -36.70
N SER A 475 0.68 -20.64 -36.46
CA SER A 475 0.91 -21.84 -37.26
C SER A 475 0.17 -23.06 -36.70
N ASP A 476 0.22 -23.28 -35.37
CA ASP A 476 -0.43 -24.39 -34.69
C ASP A 476 -0.95 -23.95 -33.30
N PRO A 477 -2.28 -23.77 -33.14
CA PRO A 477 -2.89 -23.37 -31.87
C PRO A 477 -2.64 -24.36 -30.72
N ASN A 478 -2.50 -25.66 -31.01
CA ASN A 478 -2.23 -26.66 -29.98
C ASN A 478 -0.78 -26.56 -29.49
N MET A 479 0.17 -26.22 -30.36
CA MET A 479 1.55 -25.96 -29.92
C MET A 479 1.63 -24.76 -28.98
N ARG A 480 0.83 -23.70 -29.23
CA ARG A 480 0.76 -22.56 -28.31
C ARG A 480 0.31 -22.99 -26.91
N LEU A 481 -0.77 -23.77 -26.81
CA LEU A 481 -1.24 -24.28 -25.52
C LEU A 481 -0.20 -25.19 -24.84
N ALA A 482 0.50 -26.04 -25.60
CA ALA A 482 1.54 -26.91 -25.06
C ALA A 482 2.78 -26.17 -24.54
N LEU A 483 3.16 -25.06 -25.18
CA LEU A 483 4.23 -24.18 -24.70
C LEU A 483 3.82 -23.43 -23.43
N ALA A 484 2.61 -22.87 -23.41
CA ALA A 484 2.12 -22.04 -22.32
C ALA A 484 1.79 -22.85 -21.05
N PHE A 485 1.48 -24.14 -21.20
CA PHE A 485 1.00 -25.02 -20.12
C PHE A 485 1.81 -24.93 -18.82
N GLU A 486 3.14 -25.10 -18.92
CA GLU A 486 4.02 -25.11 -17.75
C GLU A 486 3.98 -23.79 -16.99
N ARG A 487 4.16 -22.67 -17.70
CA ARG A 487 4.13 -21.34 -17.08
C ARG A 487 2.76 -21.01 -16.49
N GLU A 488 1.69 -21.29 -17.23
CA GLU A 488 0.34 -20.98 -16.77
C GLU A 488 -0.05 -21.84 -15.55
N LEU A 489 0.33 -23.12 -15.53
CA LEU A 489 0.09 -23.97 -14.38
C LEU A 489 0.96 -23.57 -13.19
N GLN A 490 2.22 -23.20 -13.42
CA GLN A 490 3.11 -22.68 -12.38
C GLN A 490 2.53 -21.41 -11.76
N SER A 491 2.02 -20.47 -12.56
CA SER A 491 1.36 -19.26 -12.07
C SER A 491 0.15 -19.55 -11.20
N ILE A 492 -0.62 -20.62 -11.48
CA ILE A 492 -1.73 -21.03 -10.62
C ILE A 492 -1.22 -21.63 -9.31
N ALA A 493 -0.18 -22.45 -9.35
CA ALA A 493 0.41 -23.04 -8.16
C ALA A 493 1.07 -21.98 -7.25
N ASP A 494 1.73 -20.99 -7.86
CA ASP A 494 2.40 -19.90 -7.16
C ASP A 494 1.38 -18.94 -6.52
N ALA A 495 0.20 -18.77 -7.11
CA ALA A 495 -0.89 -18.00 -6.50
C ALA A 495 -1.38 -18.60 -5.16
N GLY A 496 -0.99 -19.84 -4.86
CA GLY A 496 -1.24 -20.49 -3.58
C GLY A 496 -2.69 -20.94 -3.37
N GLY A 497 -3.02 -21.23 -2.12
CA GLY A 497 -4.33 -21.73 -1.71
C GLY A 497 -4.48 -23.26 -1.75
N SER A 498 -5.74 -23.69 -1.69
CA SER A 498 -6.09 -25.12 -1.59
C SER A 498 -6.03 -25.82 -2.95
N GLU A 499 -6.03 -27.17 -2.92
CA GLU A 499 -6.18 -27.98 -4.13
C GLU A 499 -7.37 -27.52 -4.99
N ASP A 500 -8.51 -27.23 -4.36
CA ASP A 500 -9.71 -26.73 -5.04
C ASP A 500 -9.49 -25.36 -5.68
N ALA A 501 -8.78 -24.45 -5.00
CA ALA A 501 -8.46 -23.13 -5.55
C ALA A 501 -7.66 -23.25 -6.86
N HIS A 502 -6.67 -24.14 -6.91
CA HIS A 502 -5.92 -24.40 -8.14
C HIS A 502 -6.82 -24.91 -9.28
N TRP A 503 -7.76 -25.81 -9.01
CA TRP A 503 -8.70 -26.28 -10.03
C TRP A 503 -9.67 -25.19 -10.50
N PHE A 504 -10.15 -24.34 -9.60
CA PHE A 504 -10.94 -23.18 -9.99
C PHE A 504 -10.16 -22.23 -10.89
N GLY A 505 -8.88 -21.98 -10.57
CA GLY A 505 -7.98 -21.21 -11.42
C GLY A 505 -7.81 -21.82 -12.82
N ILE A 506 -7.65 -23.15 -12.90
CA ILE A 506 -7.53 -23.87 -14.18
C ILE A 506 -8.78 -23.71 -15.03
N ILE A 507 -9.96 -23.85 -14.43
CA ILE A 507 -11.24 -23.66 -15.13
C ILE A 507 -11.46 -22.19 -15.52
N GLY A 508 -10.97 -21.27 -14.70
CA GLY A 508 -11.04 -19.83 -14.91
C GLY A 508 -10.12 -19.32 -16.02
N SER A 509 -9.00 -20.00 -16.26
CA SER A 509 -8.06 -19.74 -17.35
C SER A 509 -8.51 -20.46 -18.63
N PRO A 510 -8.96 -19.74 -19.69
CA PRO A 510 -9.35 -20.36 -20.96
C PRO A 510 -8.29 -21.30 -21.58
N PRO A 511 -6.99 -20.93 -21.68
CA PRO A 511 -5.98 -21.81 -22.24
C PRO A 511 -5.76 -23.08 -21.42
N LEU A 512 -5.64 -22.99 -20.09
CA LEU A 512 -5.51 -24.17 -19.24
C LEU A 512 -6.77 -25.03 -19.24
N LYS A 513 -7.96 -24.44 -19.19
CA LYS A 513 -9.21 -25.18 -19.29
C LYS A 513 -9.25 -26.01 -20.58
N SER A 514 -8.97 -25.38 -21.72
CA SER A 514 -8.93 -26.08 -23.02
C SER A 514 -7.90 -27.20 -23.04
N PHE A 515 -6.73 -26.96 -22.45
CA PHE A 515 -5.65 -27.92 -22.37
C PHE A 515 -6.03 -29.13 -21.51
N PHE A 516 -6.53 -28.90 -20.28
CA PHE A 516 -6.95 -29.95 -19.35
C PHE A 516 -8.16 -30.74 -19.87
N GLU A 517 -9.16 -30.09 -20.45
CA GLU A 517 -10.30 -30.78 -21.07
C GLU A 517 -9.83 -31.77 -22.14
N THR A 518 -8.88 -31.34 -22.97
CA THR A 518 -8.34 -32.20 -24.03
C THR A 518 -7.44 -33.30 -23.46
N ALA A 519 -6.50 -32.97 -22.57
CA ALA A 519 -5.57 -33.92 -21.96
C ALA A 519 -6.28 -35.01 -21.15
N LEU A 520 -7.37 -34.67 -20.47
CA LEU A 520 -8.18 -35.60 -19.66
C LEU A 520 -9.23 -36.35 -20.49
N GLY A 521 -9.37 -36.04 -21.78
CA GLY A 521 -10.36 -36.65 -22.67
C GLY A 521 -11.80 -36.35 -22.24
N LEU A 522 -12.06 -35.12 -21.80
CA LEU A 522 -13.38 -34.66 -21.40
C LEU A 522 -14.21 -34.30 -22.64
N PRO A 523 -15.51 -34.66 -22.68
CA PRO A 523 -16.38 -34.33 -23.81
C PRO A 523 -16.76 -32.86 -23.81
N SER A 524 -17.16 -32.31 -24.97
CA SER A 524 -17.58 -30.91 -25.10
C SER A 524 -18.79 -30.52 -24.23
N SER A 525 -19.60 -31.48 -23.77
CA SER A 525 -20.70 -31.25 -22.83
C SER A 525 -20.23 -30.95 -21.40
N PHE A 526 -18.96 -31.24 -21.07
CA PHE A 526 -18.38 -31.01 -19.77
C PHE A 526 -18.51 -29.55 -19.31
N GLY A 527 -18.28 -28.59 -20.22
CA GLY A 527 -18.40 -27.16 -19.90
C GLY A 527 -19.80 -26.70 -19.49
N GLN A 528 -20.84 -27.52 -19.67
CA GLN A 528 -22.22 -27.23 -19.24
C GLN A 528 -22.49 -27.58 -17.77
N LEU A 529 -21.59 -28.33 -17.12
CA LEU A 529 -21.72 -28.70 -15.72
C LEU A 529 -21.50 -27.47 -14.81
N SER A 530 -21.99 -27.53 -13.57
CA SER A 530 -21.59 -26.52 -12.57
C SER A 530 -20.09 -26.59 -12.30
N VAL A 531 -19.50 -25.47 -11.90
CA VAL A 531 -18.04 -25.37 -11.68
C VAL A 531 -17.56 -26.43 -10.68
N ASP A 532 -18.26 -26.63 -9.56
CA ASP A 532 -17.91 -27.66 -8.58
C ASP A 532 -17.90 -29.08 -9.16
N ARG A 533 -18.83 -29.36 -10.08
CA ARG A 533 -18.90 -30.65 -10.77
C ARG A 533 -17.80 -30.79 -11.82
N GLN A 534 -17.42 -29.69 -12.48
CA GLN A 534 -16.27 -29.65 -13.37
C GLN A 534 -14.98 -29.98 -12.60
N VAL A 535 -14.76 -29.33 -11.44
CA VAL A 535 -13.62 -29.62 -10.56
C VAL A 535 -13.59 -31.08 -10.14
N THR A 536 -14.71 -31.61 -9.65
CA THR A 536 -14.80 -33.02 -9.20
C THR A 536 -14.40 -34.00 -10.31
N GLU A 537 -14.97 -33.86 -11.50
CA GLU A 537 -14.67 -34.77 -12.61
C GLU A 537 -13.24 -34.57 -13.12
N MET A 538 -12.70 -33.34 -13.15
CA MET A 538 -11.29 -33.11 -13.49
C MET A 538 -10.34 -33.81 -12.51
N LYS A 539 -10.59 -33.71 -11.20
CA LYS A 539 -9.84 -34.43 -10.16
C LYS A 539 -9.89 -35.93 -10.35
N ASP A 540 -11.09 -36.49 -10.56
CA ASP A 540 -11.27 -37.93 -10.73
C ASP A 540 -10.51 -38.44 -11.97
N ARG A 541 -10.56 -37.68 -13.08
CA ARG A 541 -9.83 -38.03 -14.32
C ARG A 541 -8.32 -37.87 -14.19
N ALA A 542 -7.87 -36.81 -13.53
CA ALA A 542 -6.46 -36.56 -13.26
C ALA A 542 -5.89 -37.68 -12.38
N PHE A 543 -6.59 -38.06 -11.32
CA PHE A 543 -6.17 -39.17 -10.46
C PHE A 543 -6.16 -40.51 -11.20
N ALA A 544 -7.23 -40.81 -11.96
CA ALA A 544 -7.33 -42.06 -12.70
C ALA A 544 -6.25 -42.21 -13.79
N SER A 545 -5.78 -41.09 -14.35
CA SER A 545 -4.84 -41.09 -15.48
C SER A 545 -3.38 -40.85 -15.07
N PHE A 546 -3.15 -40.04 -14.04
CA PHE A 546 -1.83 -39.50 -13.66
C PHE A 546 -1.52 -39.69 -12.16
N GLY A 547 -2.44 -40.27 -11.38
CA GLY A 547 -2.20 -40.63 -9.98
C GLY A 547 -2.15 -39.44 -9.01
N THR A 548 -2.55 -38.24 -9.43
CA THR A 548 -2.62 -37.05 -8.56
C THR A 548 -3.98 -36.36 -8.67
N THR A 549 -4.47 -35.83 -7.55
CA THR A 549 -5.61 -34.91 -7.49
C THR A 549 -5.15 -33.45 -7.46
N HIS A 550 -3.86 -33.20 -7.21
CA HIS A 550 -3.33 -31.87 -6.97
C HIS A 550 -2.63 -31.32 -8.23
N PRO A 551 -3.11 -30.21 -8.82
CA PRO A 551 -2.53 -29.69 -10.07
C PRO A 551 -1.05 -29.34 -9.98
N ALA A 552 -0.59 -28.83 -8.84
CA ALA A 552 0.83 -28.50 -8.65
C ALA A 552 1.76 -29.73 -8.79
N ASP A 553 1.27 -30.95 -8.50
CA ASP A 553 2.08 -32.16 -8.69
C ASP A 553 2.38 -32.42 -10.17
N LEU A 554 1.56 -31.87 -11.09
CA LEU A 554 1.79 -31.99 -12.53
C LEU A 554 2.96 -31.13 -13.02
N LEU A 555 3.52 -30.26 -12.17
CA LEU A 555 4.74 -29.51 -12.45
C LEU A 555 6.02 -30.35 -12.28
N GLU A 556 5.92 -31.54 -11.68
CA GLU A 556 7.02 -32.50 -11.67
C GLU A 556 7.37 -32.90 -13.11
N ALA A 557 8.66 -32.83 -13.47
CA ALA A 557 9.14 -32.98 -14.84
C ALA A 557 8.55 -34.19 -15.60
N ASP A 558 8.51 -35.37 -14.97
CA ASP A 558 7.97 -36.59 -15.59
C ASP A 558 6.47 -36.49 -15.87
N LYS A 559 5.69 -35.94 -14.93
CA LYS A 559 4.23 -35.78 -15.07
C LYS A 559 3.88 -34.67 -16.04
N LEU A 560 4.64 -33.59 -16.04
CA LEU A 560 4.48 -32.45 -16.93
C LEU A 560 4.59 -32.92 -18.39
N ASP A 561 5.64 -33.69 -18.71
CA ASP A 561 5.83 -34.27 -20.03
C ASP A 561 4.77 -35.31 -20.39
N GLU A 562 4.37 -36.17 -19.45
CA GLU A 562 3.29 -37.14 -19.68
C GLU A 562 1.97 -36.44 -20.04
N PHE A 563 1.61 -35.42 -19.27
CA PHE A 563 0.39 -34.65 -19.43
C PHE A 563 0.39 -33.88 -20.76
N ARG A 564 1.52 -33.23 -21.10
CA ARG A 564 1.73 -32.56 -22.39
C ARG A 564 1.64 -33.51 -23.58
N ASN A 565 2.31 -34.66 -23.51
CA ASN A 565 2.27 -35.66 -24.59
C ASN A 565 0.86 -36.20 -24.81
N ARG A 566 0.09 -36.41 -23.74
CA ARG A 566 -1.31 -36.85 -23.84
C ARG A 566 -2.19 -35.78 -24.48
N PHE A 567 -2.04 -34.51 -24.09
CA PHE A 567 -2.71 -33.39 -24.74
C PHE A 567 -2.43 -33.41 -26.25
N LEU A 568 -1.17 -33.43 -26.66
CA LEU A 568 -0.77 -33.40 -28.07
C LEU A 568 -1.32 -34.56 -28.87
N LEU A 569 -1.32 -35.77 -28.29
CA LEU A 569 -1.87 -36.97 -28.92
C LEU A 569 -3.40 -36.84 -29.12
N LEU A 570 -4.13 -36.43 -28.08
CA LEU A 570 -5.59 -36.31 -28.15
C LEU A 570 -6.03 -35.16 -29.07
N SER A 571 -5.29 -34.05 -29.07
CA SER A 571 -5.49 -32.95 -30.02
C SER A 571 -5.32 -33.40 -31.46
N GLU A 572 -4.31 -34.23 -31.76
CA GLU A 572 -4.08 -34.76 -33.11
C GLU A 572 -5.22 -35.71 -33.55
N LEU A 573 -5.65 -36.62 -32.67
CA LEU A 573 -6.78 -37.51 -32.94
C LEU A 573 -8.09 -36.75 -33.21
N ASN A 574 -8.37 -35.72 -32.43
CA ASN A 574 -9.55 -34.88 -32.63
C ASN A 574 -9.47 -34.05 -33.93
N SER A 575 -8.26 -33.64 -34.33
CA SER A 575 -8.01 -32.92 -35.58
C SER A 575 -8.20 -33.81 -36.81
N ASP A 576 -7.75 -35.06 -36.76
CA ASP A 576 -7.91 -36.02 -37.87
C ASP A 576 -9.37 -36.48 -38.04
N LEU A 577 -10.13 -36.60 -36.96
CA LEU A 577 -11.56 -36.94 -36.99
C LEU A 577 -12.40 -35.83 -37.66
N THR A 578 -12.04 -34.56 -37.45
CA THR A 578 -12.72 -33.43 -38.09
C THR A 578 -12.32 -33.26 -39.56
N ALA A 579 -11.06 -33.55 -39.93
CA ALA A 579 -10.57 -33.50 -41.31
C ALA A 579 -11.10 -34.63 -42.20
N THR A 580 -11.40 -35.80 -41.62
CA THR A 580 -11.87 -36.99 -42.37
C THR A 580 -13.39 -37.06 -42.52
N GLY A 581 -14.15 -36.09 -42.00
CA GLY A 581 -15.60 -36.02 -42.19
C GLY A 581 -16.38 -37.18 -41.56
N PHE A 582 -15.75 -37.95 -40.67
CA PHE A 582 -16.45 -38.98 -39.90
C PHE A 582 -17.21 -38.32 -38.75
N SER A 583 -18.45 -37.93 -39.01
CA SER A 583 -19.46 -37.89 -37.96
C SER A 583 -19.60 -39.32 -37.42
N ASP A 584 -19.04 -39.59 -36.25
CA ASP A 584 -18.96 -40.94 -35.73
C ASP A 584 -20.37 -41.49 -35.41
N PRO A 585 -20.84 -42.59 -36.05
CA PRO A 585 -22.18 -43.15 -35.82
C PRO A 585 -22.30 -43.93 -34.49
N ILE A 586 -21.27 -43.98 -33.66
CA ILE A 586 -21.22 -44.88 -32.50
C ILE A 586 -21.85 -44.28 -31.23
N PHE A 587 -22.24 -42.99 -31.23
CA PHE A 587 -23.01 -42.38 -30.13
C PHE A 587 -24.53 -42.26 -30.38
N ALA A 588 -25.08 -42.93 -31.40
CA ALA A 588 -26.53 -42.94 -31.64
C ALA A 588 -27.33 -43.86 -30.68
N LEU A 589 -26.68 -44.50 -29.71
CA LEU A 589 -27.32 -45.27 -28.66
C LEU A 589 -26.47 -45.15 -27.40
N PHE A 590 -26.69 -44.12 -26.57
CA PHE A 590 -26.79 -44.17 -25.10
C PHE A 590 -26.99 -42.76 -24.53
#